data_AF-A0A944KJK2-F1
#
_entry.id   AF-A0A944KJK2-F1
#
_cell.length_a   1.000
_cell.length_b   1.000
_cell.length_c   1.000
_cell.angle_alpha   90.00
_cell.angle_beta   90.00
_cell.angle_gamma   90.00
#
_symmetry.space_group_name_H-M   'P 1'
#
loop_
_entity.id
_entity.type
_entity.pdbx_description
1 polymer ?
#
loop_
_entity_poly.entity_id
_entity_poly.type
_entity_poly.pdbx_seq_one_letter_code
_entity_poly.pdbx_strand_id
1 'polypeptide(L)'
;MEDGPESAEGSYEYEGKSYRLAEVDSEQWRVYDGDTYLGVVVQTDATAAEPWMHYASKPPGYEGDDLPTTDDWRAALRRLIETANL
;
A
#
# COMPACT_ATOMS: atom_id res chain seq x y z
N MET A 1 14.86 12.88 2.94
CA MET A 1 13.45 13.01 2.55
C MET A 1 13.00 11.62 2.20
N GLU A 2 12.40 10.95 3.17
CA GLU A 2 11.77 9.64 2.92
C GLU A 2 10.44 9.95 2.23
N ASP A 3 10.33 9.50 0.99
CA ASP A 3 9.19 9.78 0.11
C ASP A 3 8.06 8.80 0.47
N GLY A 4 7.30 9.12 1.53
CA GLY A 4 6.20 8.30 2.02
C GLY A 4 4.98 8.32 1.08
N PRO A 5 3.99 7.42 1.29
CA PRO A 5 2.74 7.42 0.53
C PRO A 5 1.95 8.74 0.63
N GLU A 6 2.19 9.52 1.68
CA GLU A 6 1.73 10.92 1.84
C GLU A 6 2.16 11.84 0.68
N SER A 7 3.35 11.64 0.10
CA SER A 7 3.80 12.41 -1.07
C SER A 7 3.12 11.98 -2.37
N ALA A 8 2.46 10.81 -2.38
CA ALA A 8 1.80 10.21 -3.54
C ALA A 8 0.27 10.16 -3.41
N GLU A 9 -0.31 10.93 -2.48
CA GLU A 9 -1.76 11.12 -2.40
C GLU A 9 -2.29 11.66 -3.73
N GLY A 10 -3.15 10.87 -4.39
CA GLY A 10 -3.73 11.22 -5.67
C GLY A 10 -3.63 10.10 -6.70
N SER A 11 -2.47 9.93 -7.34
CA SER A 11 -2.31 9.01 -8.46
C SER A 11 -0.90 8.43 -8.54
N TYR A 12 -0.80 7.11 -8.60
CA TYR A 12 0.42 6.35 -8.82
C TYR A 12 0.38 5.65 -10.19
N GLU A 13 1.39 5.84 -11.03
CA GLU A 13 1.48 5.17 -12.32
C GLU A 13 2.35 3.91 -12.24
N TYR A 14 1.80 2.78 -12.68
CA TYR A 14 2.47 1.49 -12.72
C TYR A 14 2.09 0.72 -13.97
N GLU A 15 3.10 0.25 -14.72
CA GLU A 15 2.93 -0.44 -16.00
C GLU A 15 2.02 0.30 -17.01
N GLY A 16 2.07 1.63 -17.00
CA GLY A 16 1.26 2.47 -17.89
C GLY A 16 -0.22 2.57 -17.49
N LYS A 17 -0.60 2.06 -16.32
CA LYS A 17 -1.91 2.29 -15.67
C LYS A 17 -1.76 3.23 -14.49
N SER A 18 -2.76 4.07 -14.27
CA SER A 18 -2.84 4.96 -13.11
C SER A 18 -3.74 4.37 -12.03
N TYR A 19 -3.21 4.24 -10.82
CA TYR A 19 -3.88 3.78 -9.63
C TYR A 19 -4.09 4.95 -8.69
N ARG A 20 -5.28 5.04 -8.08
CA ARG A 20 -5.58 6.09 -7.12
C ARG A 20 -5.32 5.58 -5.71
N LEU A 21 -4.53 6.32 -4.95
CA LEU A 21 -4.37 6.14 -3.51
C LEU A 21 -5.21 7.19 -2.79
N ALA A 22 -6.06 6.75 -1.89
CA ALA A 22 -6.85 7.61 -1.02
C ALA A 22 -6.53 7.28 0.43
N GLU A 23 -5.98 8.25 1.15
CA GLU A 23 -5.78 8.14 2.60
C GLU A 23 -7.13 7.93 3.30
N VAL A 24 -7.16 6.97 4.22
CA VAL A 24 -8.30 6.69 5.09
C VAL A 24 -7.97 7.05 6.53
N ASP A 25 -6.73 6.78 6.92
CA ASP A 25 -6.14 7.07 8.21
C ASP A 25 -4.67 7.42 7.98
N SER A 26 -4.00 8.07 8.94
CA SER A 26 -2.61 8.53 8.78
C SER A 26 -1.61 7.42 8.46
N GLU A 27 -2.00 6.16 8.65
CA GLU A 27 -1.19 4.98 8.38
C GLU A 27 -1.87 4.03 7.37
N GLN A 28 -2.96 4.43 6.71
CA GLN A 28 -3.73 3.56 5.82
C GLN A 28 -4.22 4.25 4.55
N TRP A 29 -3.88 3.67 3.40
CA TRP A 29 -4.27 4.17 2.09
C TRP A 29 -5.03 3.11 1.30
N ARG A 30 -6.26 3.42 0.89
CA ARG A 30 -7.03 2.58 -0.03
C ARG A 30 -6.54 2.78 -1.46
N VAL A 31 -6.46 1.66 -2.17
CA VAL A 31 -5.97 1.60 -3.54
C VAL A 31 -7.13 1.28 -4.48
N TYR A 32 -7.21 2.05 -5.57
CA TYR A 32 -8.24 1.90 -6.60
C TYR A 32 -7.61 1.84 -8.00
N ASP A 33 -8.15 0.97 -8.86
CA ASP A 33 -7.95 0.99 -10.33
C ASP A 33 -9.22 1.57 -10.96
N GLY A 34 -9.20 2.86 -11.29
CA GLY A 34 -10.41 3.61 -11.65
C GLY A 34 -11.43 3.62 -10.52
N ASP A 35 -12.60 3.02 -10.76
CA ASP A 35 -13.68 2.82 -9.77
C ASP A 35 -13.58 1.50 -9.00
N THR A 36 -12.62 0.63 -9.35
CA THR A 36 -12.47 -0.70 -8.73
C THR A 36 -11.59 -0.61 -7.50
N TYR A 37 -12.12 -0.99 -6.34
CA TYR A 37 -11.35 -1.10 -5.11
C TYR A 37 -10.45 -2.34 -5.11
N LEU A 38 -9.14 -2.15 -4.92
CA LEU A 38 -8.13 -3.21 -4.95
C LEU A 38 -7.65 -3.66 -3.57
N GLY A 39 -7.82 -2.84 -2.52
CA GLY A 39 -7.36 -3.14 -1.16
C GLY A 39 -6.75 -1.93 -0.45
N VAL A 40 -6.00 -2.19 0.63
CA VAL A 40 -5.38 -1.16 1.48
C VAL A 40 -3.87 -1.40 1.58
N VAL A 41 -3.08 -0.33 1.53
CA VAL A 41 -1.70 -0.32 2.01
C VAL A 41 -1.72 0.26 3.41
N VAL A 42 -1.14 -0.48 4.37
CA VAL A 42 -1.09 -0.11 5.78
C VAL A 42 0.38 0.09 6.15
N GLN A 43 0.71 1.25 6.72
CA GLN A 43 1.97 1.47 7.40
C GLN A 43 1.90 0.83 8.78
N THR A 44 2.96 0.14 9.17
CA THR A 44 3.11 -0.49 10.47
C THR A 44 4.34 0.09 11.15
N ASP A 45 4.23 0.28 12.47
CA ASP A 45 5.29 0.85 13.29
C ASP A 45 6.63 0.14 13.10
N ALA A 46 7.69 0.96 13.14
CA ALA A 46 9.04 0.47 13.30
C ALA A 46 9.15 -0.33 14.60
N THR A 47 9.72 -1.54 14.53
CA THR A 47 9.99 -2.33 15.73
C THR A 47 11.34 -1.96 16.33
N ALA A 48 11.61 -2.35 17.57
CA ALA A 48 12.92 -2.12 18.18
C ALA A 48 14.08 -2.81 17.43
N ALA A 49 13.79 -3.86 16.65
CA ALA A 49 14.75 -4.57 15.81
C ALA A 49 14.87 -3.94 14.42
N GLU A 50 13.80 -3.33 13.92
CA GLU A 50 13.70 -2.76 12.57
C GLU A 50 13.20 -1.31 12.69
N PRO A 51 14.14 -0.35 12.88
CA PRO A 51 13.79 1.05 13.18
C PRO A 51 13.27 1.84 11.97
N TRP A 52 13.12 1.20 10.81
CA TRP A 52 12.57 1.81 9.60
C TRP A 52 11.06 1.52 9.49
N MET A 53 10.35 2.35 8.74
CA MET A 53 8.92 2.17 8.49
C MET A 53 8.68 0.90 7.67
N HIS A 54 7.62 0.18 8.02
CA HIS A 54 7.18 -1.00 7.29
C HIS A 54 5.80 -0.76 6.69
N TYR A 55 5.55 -1.41 5.56
CA TYR A 55 4.30 -1.31 4.83
C TYR A 55 3.80 -2.70 4.48
N ALA A 56 2.50 -2.94 4.67
CA ALA A 56 1.81 -4.17 4.33
C ALA A 56 0.69 -3.88 3.32
N SER A 57 0.42 -4.80 2.40
CA SER A 57 -0.73 -4.71 1.50
C SER A 57 -1.82 -5.73 1.85
N LYS A 58 -3.02 -5.21 2.16
CA LYS A 58 -4.22 -5.98 2.51
C LYS A 58 -5.18 -6.04 1.32
N PRO A 59 -5.29 -7.18 0.60
CA PRO A 59 -6.31 -7.34 -0.43
C PRO A 59 -7.72 -7.39 0.18
N PRO A 60 -8.78 -7.08 -0.60
CA PRO A 60 -10.15 -7.06 -0.12
C PRO A 60 -10.57 -8.45 0.39
N GLY A 61 -11.14 -8.50 1.59
CA GLY A 61 -11.59 -9.74 2.22
C GLY A 61 -10.50 -10.56 2.90
N TYR A 62 -9.25 -10.06 2.96
CA TYR A 62 -8.22 -10.69 3.76
C TYR A 62 -8.37 -10.31 5.23
N GLU A 63 -8.63 -11.31 6.07
CA GLU A 63 -8.82 -11.16 7.53
C GLU A 63 -7.60 -11.64 8.35
N GLY A 64 -6.49 -11.99 7.69
CA GLY A 64 -5.27 -12.43 8.37
C GLY A 64 -4.43 -11.27 8.91
N ASP A 65 -3.65 -11.56 9.96
CA ASP A 65 -2.71 -10.62 10.58
C ASP A 65 -1.29 -10.69 9.97
N ASP A 66 -0.97 -11.78 9.26
CA ASP A 66 0.39 -12.07 8.77
C ASP A 66 0.48 -11.78 7.26
N LEU A 67 0.59 -10.50 6.91
CA LEU A 67 0.93 -10.11 5.55
C LEU A 67 2.41 -9.75 5.47
N PRO A 68 3.09 -10.14 4.38
CA PRO A 68 4.49 -9.82 4.22
C PRO A 68 4.66 -8.30 4.15
N THR A 69 5.37 -7.75 5.14
CA THR A 69 5.73 -6.35 5.17
C THR A 69 6.94 -6.07 4.25
N THR A 70 7.12 -4.80 3.90
CA THR A 70 8.24 -4.29 3.11
C THR A 70 8.60 -2.90 3.60
N ASP A 71 9.87 -2.53 3.55
CA ASP A 71 10.34 -1.17 3.89
C ASP A 71 9.92 -0.11 2.85
N ASP A 72 9.50 -0.56 1.66
CA ASP A 72 9.05 0.29 0.57
C ASP A 72 7.54 0.15 0.31
N TRP A 73 6.79 1.25 0.46
CA TRP A 73 5.33 1.28 0.25
C TRP A 73 4.94 1.03 -1.21
N ARG A 74 5.80 1.38 -2.19
CA ARG A 74 5.54 1.11 -3.61
C ARG A 74 5.60 -0.37 -3.89
N ALA A 75 6.48 -1.12 -3.22
CA ALA A 75 6.54 -2.57 -3.29
C ALA A 75 5.29 -3.22 -2.68
N ALA A 76 4.77 -2.69 -1.56
CA ALA A 76 3.50 -3.16 -0.97
C ALA A 76 2.33 -2.94 -1.94
N LEU A 77 2.23 -1.73 -2.50
CA LEU A 77 1.24 -1.35 -3.49
C LEU A 77 1.33 -2.22 -4.75
N ARG A 78 2.55 -2.41 -5.29
CA ARG A 78 2.79 -3.26 -6.45
C ARG A 78 2.29 -4.68 -6.22
N ARG A 79 2.61 -5.28 -5.07
CA ARG A 79 2.11 -6.62 -4.72
C ARG A 79 0.59 -6.67 -4.70
N LEU A 80 -0.06 -5.61 -4.20
CA LEU A 80 -1.53 -5.52 -4.21
C LEU A 80 -2.08 -5.50 -5.63
N ILE A 81 -1.49 -4.68 -6.50
CA ILE A 81 -1.86 -4.57 -7.92
C ILE A 81 -1.64 -5.91 -8.65
N GLU A 82 -0.50 -6.56 -8.43
CA GLU A 82 -0.16 -7.86 -9.02
C GLU A 82 -1.14 -8.95 -8.53
N THR A 83 -1.53 -8.92 -7.25
CA THR A 83 -2.51 -9.86 -6.67
C THR A 83 -3.92 -9.65 -7.24
N ALA A 84 -4.33 -8.40 -7.47
CA ALA A 84 -5.66 -8.10 -7.98
C ALA A 84 -5.84 -8.32 -9.49
N ASN A 85 -4.74 -8.41 -10.26
CA ASN A 85 -4.75 -8.68 -11.70
C ASN A 85 -4.52 -10.17 -12.07
N LEU A 86 -4.39 -11.06 -11.08
CA LEU A 86 -4.30 -12.53 -11.25
C LEU A 86 -5.68 -13.16 -11.48
#